data_AF-A0A925KKG4-F1
#
_entry.id   AF-A0A925KKG4-F1
#
_cell.length_a   1.000
_cell.length_b   1.000
_cell.length_c   1.000
_cell.angle_alpha   90.00
_cell.angle_beta   90.00
_cell.angle_gamma   90.00
#
_symmetry.space_group_name_H-M   'P 1'
#
loop_
_entity.id
_entity.type
_entity.pdbx_description
1 polymer ?
#
loop_
_entity_poly.entity_id
_entity_poly.type
_entity_poly.pdbx_seq_one_letter_code
_entity_poly.pdbx_strand_id
1 'polypeptide(L)'
;FTKDTTASILTSGLLGEQYVGLEAGADPEPLQSGDTLMLTQSAVVLEKLIGKFLFSTANESKDSAGAAAPATPAKPAPPGFGPGE
;
A
#
# COMPACT_ATOMS: atom_id res chain seq x y z
N PHE A 1 7.14 5.00 -28.74
CA PHE A 1 7.22 4.21 -27.49
C PHE A 1 8.63 3.66 -27.39
N THR A 2 9.25 3.87 -26.24
CA THR A 2 10.62 3.46 -25.91
C THR A 2 10.60 2.10 -25.22
N LYS A 3 11.73 1.41 -25.13
CA LYS A 3 11.84 0.06 -24.56
C LYS A 3 11.34 -0.05 -23.12
N ASP A 4 11.41 1.03 -22.37
CA ASP A 4 10.92 1.18 -20.99
C ASP A 4 9.46 1.68 -20.90
N THR A 5 8.69 1.57 -21.98
CA THR A 5 7.25 1.89 -21.95
C THR A 5 6.53 1.04 -20.91
N THR A 6 5.72 1.68 -20.08
CA THR A 6 4.90 1.03 -19.07
C THR A 6 3.46 0.89 -19.55
N ALA A 7 2.87 -0.29 -19.34
CA ALA A 7 1.46 -0.55 -19.59
C ALA A 7 0.66 -0.63 -18.30
N SER A 8 -0.46 0.07 -18.22
CA SER A 8 -1.30 0.10 -17.03
C SER A 8 -2.74 -0.24 -17.38
N ILE A 9 -3.40 -1.05 -16.56
CA ILE A 9 -4.85 -1.30 -16.71
C ILE A 9 -5.60 -0.19 -15.98
N LEU A 10 -6.37 0.58 -16.75
CA LEU A 10 -7.13 1.73 -16.29
C LEU A 10 -8.64 1.47 -16.46
N THR A 11 -9.45 2.14 -15.64
CA THR A 11 -10.91 2.08 -15.73
C THR A 11 -11.44 3.48 -16.03
N SER A 12 -12.38 3.57 -16.96
CA SER A 12 -13.07 4.81 -17.30
C SER A 12 -13.94 5.27 -16.12
N GLY A 13 -13.44 6.21 -15.33
CA GLY A 13 -14.10 6.65 -14.10
C GLY A 13 -14.22 5.53 -13.07
N LEU A 14 -15.29 5.56 -12.26
CA LEU A 14 -15.47 4.59 -11.17
C LEU A 14 -16.01 3.22 -11.64
N LEU A 15 -16.82 3.22 -12.69
CA LEU A 15 -17.64 2.06 -13.09
C LEU A 15 -17.70 1.83 -14.60
N GLY A 16 -16.88 2.54 -15.37
CA GLY A 16 -16.85 2.39 -16.83
C GLY A 16 -16.05 1.17 -17.27
N GLU A 17 -15.76 1.14 -18.57
CA GLU A 17 -14.96 0.08 -19.21
C GLU A 17 -13.49 0.10 -18.79
N GLN A 18 -12.81 -1.04 -18.97
CA GLN A 18 -11.37 -1.15 -18.74
C GLN A 18 -10.60 -0.97 -20.05
N TYR A 19 -9.47 -0.27 -19.98
CA TYR A 19 -8.57 -0.05 -21.11
C TYR A 19 -7.12 -0.12 -20.66
N VAL A 20 -6.22 -0.26 -21.64
CA VAL A 20 -4.77 -0.25 -21.41
C VAL A 20 -4.25 1.17 -21.68
N GLY A 21 -3.67 1.80 -20.68
CA GLY A 21 -2.87 3.01 -20.84
C GLY A 21 -1.41 2.64 -21.10
N LEU A 22 -0.76 3.35 -22.02
CA LEU A 22 0.67 3.22 -22.29
C LEU A 22 1.37 4.55 -22.00
N GLU A 23 2.42 4.51 -21.19
CA GLU A 23 3.30 5.65 -20.94
C GLU A 23 4.68 5.35 -21.51
N ALA A 24 5.14 6.20 -22.43
CA ALA A 24 6.50 6.09 -22.93
C ALA A 24 7.49 6.53 -21.85
N GLY A 25 8.53 5.73 -21.64
CA GLY A 25 9.62 6.12 -20.77
C GLY A 25 10.66 6.97 -21.50
N ALA A 26 11.88 6.96 -20.98
CA ALA A 26 12.99 7.79 -21.46
C ALA A 26 14.13 6.98 -22.09
N ASP A 27 13.95 5.67 -22.28
CA ASP A 27 14.98 4.82 -22.87
C ASP A 27 15.29 5.25 -24.32
N PRO A 28 16.58 5.36 -24.70
CA PRO A 28 16.97 5.76 -26.05
C PRO A 28 16.60 4.72 -27.12
N GLU A 29 16.36 3.46 -26.74
CA GLU A 29 15.96 2.40 -27.66
C GLU A 29 14.44 2.42 -27.92
N PRO A 30 14.00 2.41 -29.19
CA PRO A 30 12.58 2.31 -29.53
C PRO A 30 12.05 0.87 -29.36
N LEU A 31 10.76 0.74 -29.04
CA LEU A 31 10.04 -0.54 -29.10
C LEU A 31 9.90 -1.02 -30.54
N GLN A 32 10.11 -2.32 -30.76
CA GLN A 32 9.95 -2.96 -32.06
C GLN A 32 8.62 -3.73 -32.14
N SER A 33 8.17 -3.97 -33.37
CA SER A 33 6.95 -4.75 -33.60
C SER A 33 7.15 -6.19 -33.16
N GLY A 34 6.22 -6.72 -32.35
CA GLY A 34 6.32 -8.06 -31.77
C GLY A 34 7.03 -8.11 -30.41
N ASP A 35 7.56 -6.99 -29.91
CA ASP A 35 8.13 -6.93 -28.58
C ASP A 35 7.07 -7.07 -27.48
N THR A 36 7.50 -7.60 -26.34
CA THR A 36 6.68 -7.71 -25.14
C THR A 36 7.01 -6.58 -24.18
N LEU A 37 6.00 -5.88 -23.69
CA LEU A 37 6.17 -4.88 -22.64
C LEU A 37 6.52 -5.56 -21.32
N MET A 38 7.69 -5.24 -20.78
CA MET A 38 8.17 -5.82 -19.52
C MET A 38 7.64 -5.06 -18.30
N LEU A 39 7.37 -3.76 -18.44
CA LEU A 39 6.85 -2.93 -17.36
C LEU A 39 5.33 -2.87 -17.43
N THR A 40 4.68 -3.44 -16.42
CA THR A 40 3.20 -3.44 -16.33
C THR A 40 2.73 -3.04 -14.94
N GLN A 41 1.62 -2.31 -14.87
CA GLN A 41 0.97 -1.93 -13.63
C GLN A 41 -0.46 -2.48 -13.58
N SER A 42 -0.74 -3.22 -12.50
CA SER A 42 -2.06 -3.80 -12.27
C SER A 42 -3.12 -2.73 -12.03
N ALA A 43 -4.35 -3.03 -12.42
CA ALA A 43 -5.52 -2.24 -12.04
C ALA A 43 -5.63 -2.16 -10.51
N VAL A 44 -6.09 -1.01 -10.03
CA VAL A 44 -6.40 -0.83 -8.62
C VAL A 44 -7.74 -1.49 -8.31
N VAL A 45 -7.77 -2.34 -7.28
CA VAL A 45 -9.00 -2.99 -6.83
C VAL A 45 -9.80 -2.01 -5.97
N LEU A 46 -11.01 -1.66 -6.41
CA LEU A 46 -11.87 -0.68 -5.73
C LEU A 46 -12.10 -1.01 -4.25
N GLU A 47 -12.30 -2.28 -3.92
CA GLU A 47 -12.48 -2.75 -2.53
C GLU A 47 -11.29 -2.40 -1.64
N LYS A 48 -10.06 -2.52 -2.16
CA LYS A 48 -8.83 -2.16 -1.43
C LYS A 48 -8.75 -0.65 -1.18
N LEU A 49 -9.25 0.17 -2.12
CA LEU A 49 -9.31 1.62 -1.94
C LEU A 49 -10.32 2.03 -0.88
N ILE A 50 -11.52 1.43 -0.90
CA ILE A 50 -12.55 1.70 0.11
C ILE A 50 -12.07 1.26 1.49
N GLY A 51 -11.45 0.08 1.60
CA GLY A 51 -10.88 -0.41 2.85
C GLY A 51 -9.80 0.52 3.41
N LYS A 52 -8.88 1.00 2.56
CA LYS A 52 -7.84 1.97 2.96
C LYS A 52 -8.44 3.31 3.38
N PHE A 53 -9.44 3.81 2.67
CA PHE A 53 -10.12 5.06 3.01
C PHE A 53 -10.79 4.98 4.39
N LEU A 54 -11.61 3.96 4.64
CA LEU A 54 -12.30 3.77 5.92
C LEU A 54 -11.31 3.61 7.07
N PHE A 55 -10.22 2.86 6.87
CA PHE A 55 -9.18 2.70 7.87
C PHE A 55 -8.43 4.01 8.14
N SER A 56 -8.07 4.77 7.10
CA SER A 56 -7.40 6.08 7.24
C SER A 56 -8.27 7.08 7.99
N THR A 57 -9.56 7.18 7.68
CA THR A 57 -10.51 8.05 8.43
C THR A 57 -10.67 7.60 9.89
N ALA A 58 -10.72 6.29 10.14
CA ALA A 58 -10.81 5.78 11.50
C ALA A 58 -9.54 6.05 12.32
N ASN A 59 -8.37 6.07 11.69
CA ASN A 59 -7.10 6.37 12.34
C ASN A 59 -6.95 7.87 12.64
N GLU A 60 -7.34 8.75 11.70
CA GLU A 60 -7.37 10.20 11.91
C GLU A 60 -8.32 10.61 13.06
N SER A 61 -9.39 9.83 13.24
CA SER A 61 -10.31 9.99 14.38
C SER A 61 -9.69 9.57 15.73
N LYS A 62 -8.65 8.73 15.74
CA LYS A 62 -7.94 8.33 16.96
C LYS A 62 -6.83 9.30 17.38
N ASP A 63 -6.21 10.00 16.43
CA ASP A 63 -5.20 11.02 16.73
C ASP A 63 -5.80 12.27 17.40
N SER A 64 -7.11 12.50 17.27
CA SER A 64 -7.84 13.61 17.92
C SER A 64 -8.39 13.29 19.31
N ALA A 65 -8.25 12.04 19.80
CA ALA A 65 -8.74 11.60 21.11
C ALA A 65 -7.70 10.72 21.81
N GLY A 66 -6.57 11.30 22.20
CA GLY A 66 -5.46 10.50 22.73
C GLY A 66 -4.36 11.21 23.51
N ALA A 67 -4.58 12.41 24.06
CA ALA A 67 -3.67 12.99 25.05
C ALA A 67 -4.09 12.59 26.48
N ALA A 68 -4.06 11.30 26.77
CA ALA A 68 -4.00 10.79 28.14
C ALA A 68 -3.16 9.50 28.11
N ALA A 69 -1.88 9.65 28.42
CA ALA A 69 -0.93 8.56 28.50
C ALA A 69 -1.43 7.48 29.48
N PRO A 70 -1.45 6.19 29.12
CA PRO A 70 -1.59 5.14 30.11
C PRO A 70 -0.27 5.06 30.88
N ALA A 71 -0.33 5.39 32.17
CA ALA A 71 0.74 5.10 33.11
C ALA A 71 1.03 3.58 33.09
N THR A 72 2.29 3.24 32.85
CA THR A 72 2.82 1.87 32.88
C THR A 72 2.49 1.19 34.21
N PRO A 73 1.80 0.04 34.24
CA PRO A 73 1.77 -0.77 35.45
C PRO A 73 3.14 -1.43 35.64
N ALA A 74 3.81 -1.07 36.73
CA ALA A 74 5.07 -1.69 37.14
C ALA A 74 4.89 -3.20 37.33
N LYS A 75 5.76 -3.98 36.67
CA LYS A 75 5.90 -5.43 36.85
C LYS A 75 6.27 -5.74 38.31
N PRO A 76 5.51 -6.59 39.04
CA PRO A 76 5.99 -7.09 40.33
C PRO A 76 7.13 -8.09 40.09
N ALA A 77 8.27 -7.87 40.75
CA ALA A 77 9.36 -8.83 40.79
C ALA A 77 8.96 -10.08 41.57
N PRO A 78 9.37 -11.30 41.16
CA PRO A 78 9.10 -12.52 41.93
C PRO A 78 9.91 -12.53 43.24
N PRO A 79 9.35 -13.06 44.35
CA PRO A 79 10.09 -13.23 45.58
C PRO A 79 11.16 -14.31 45.42
N GLY A 80 12.40 -13.98 45.78
CA GLY A 80 13.52 -14.91 45.77
C GLY A 80 13.29 -16.05 46.77
N PHE A 81 13.28 -17.28 46.26
CA PHE A 81 13.37 -18.47 47.10
C PHE A 81 14.85 -18.89 47.16
N GLY A 82 15.48 -18.68 48.31
CA GLY A 82 16.82 -19.20 48.59
C GLY A 82 16.73 -20.70 48.91
N PRO A 83 17.70 -21.53 48.48
CA PRO A 83 17.72 -22.92 48.89
C PRO A 83 18.32 -23.02 50.30
N GLY A 84 17.51 -23.52 51.24
CA GLY A 84 18.00 -24.29 52.36
C GLY A 84 18.08 -25.75 51.93
N GLU A 85 19.14 -26.42 52.41
CA GLU A 85 19.57 -27.83 52.20
C GLU A 85 20.58 -28.06 51.06
#